data_AF-A0A2M8L3A2-F1
#
_entry.id   AF-A0A2M8L3A2-F1
#
_cell.length_a   1.000
_cell.length_b   1.000
_cell.length_c   1.000
_cell.angle_alpha   90.00
_cell.angle_beta   90.00
_cell.angle_gamma   90.00
#
_symmetry.space_group_name_H-M   'P 1'
#
loop_
_entity.id
_entity.type
_entity.pdbx_description
1 polymer ?
#
loop_
_entity_poly.entity_id
_entity_poly.type
_entity_poly.pdbx_seq_one_letter_code
_entity_poly.pdbx_strand_id
1 'polypeptide(L)'
;LSKATEVAKRFIREDRPKANDDYIESNGPKFAQEQLRVFIPTIFPTALTFTVNLSAIVSMFRAASSPAMKDTTMQMACIVLKESPDLDYMFVRKDKEDLPMRIEDVKVSTIYTKPAVFLRSAGESASFVNPDSEDIKNVDLLPFLPEYMNNNTQEVKSLVRISVATMGQDQRHRTVRRGRPTFTGEFYLPPVIRELGLENEAESILKKWLVLSDGGLPESLVCSLAPYGAMVRYEKSASYNALIHEMLKRSCWCTQEEIFHLAVGLREEVIAKDGSNSPLLEAFPPPCVRLGYCTEGKRYCGRDMKESPFVNRRV
;
A
#
# COMPACT_ATOMS: atom_id res chain seq x y z
N LEU A 1 18.13 5.49 -13.68
CA LEU A 1 17.43 6.58 -12.96
C LEU A 1 17.14 7.80 -13.83
N SER A 2 18.14 8.43 -14.49
CA SER A 2 17.92 9.62 -15.33
C SER A 2 16.86 9.39 -16.43
N LYS A 3 16.98 8.33 -17.24
CA LYS A 3 15.94 7.97 -18.25
C LYS A 3 14.54 7.80 -17.64
N ALA A 4 14.44 7.11 -16.50
CA ALA A 4 13.17 6.92 -15.79
C ALA A 4 12.58 8.25 -15.28
N THR A 5 13.44 9.18 -14.87
CA THR A 5 13.05 10.53 -14.43
C THR A 5 12.42 11.31 -15.58
N GLU A 6 13.01 11.27 -16.76
CA GLU A 6 12.46 11.96 -17.94
C GLU A 6 11.12 11.37 -18.38
N VAL A 7 11.00 10.04 -18.37
CA VAL A 7 9.72 9.35 -18.62
C VAL A 7 8.67 9.77 -17.58
N ALA A 8 9.03 9.77 -16.29
CA ALA A 8 8.11 10.18 -15.23
C ALA A 8 7.66 11.63 -15.37
N LYS A 9 8.58 12.57 -15.65
CA LYS A 9 8.25 13.99 -15.90
C LYS A 9 7.29 14.15 -17.08
N ARG A 10 7.51 13.41 -18.17
CA ARG A 10 6.60 13.39 -19.32
C ARG A 10 5.20 12.91 -18.91
N PHE A 11 5.11 11.79 -18.20
CA PHE A 11 3.82 11.30 -17.70
C PHE A 11 3.14 12.27 -16.73
N ILE A 12 3.89 12.97 -15.86
CA ILE A 12 3.31 14.02 -14.99
C ILE A 12 2.67 15.11 -15.84
N ARG A 13 3.34 15.60 -16.89
CA ARG A 13 2.80 16.65 -17.77
C ARG A 13 1.52 16.22 -18.48
N GLU A 14 1.49 14.97 -18.94
CA GLU A 14 0.34 14.43 -19.67
C GLU A 14 -0.84 14.14 -18.74
N ASP A 15 -0.59 13.55 -17.58
CA ASP A 15 -1.65 13.19 -16.64
C ASP A 15 -2.14 14.43 -15.86
N ARG A 16 -1.24 15.37 -15.52
CA ARG A 16 -1.50 16.49 -14.58
C ARG A 16 -1.31 17.84 -15.28
N PRO A 17 -2.27 18.26 -16.12
CA PRO A 17 -2.10 19.43 -17.00
C PRO A 17 -1.96 20.77 -16.26
N LYS A 18 -2.31 20.83 -14.97
CA LYS A 18 -2.16 22.03 -14.12
C LYS A 18 -0.97 21.96 -13.16
N ALA A 19 -0.12 20.94 -13.28
CA ALA A 19 1.13 20.87 -12.51
C ALA A 19 2.12 21.90 -13.04
N ASN A 20 2.73 22.69 -12.14
CA ASN A 20 3.77 23.64 -12.52
C ASN A 20 5.13 22.95 -12.68
N ASP A 21 6.09 23.63 -13.31
CA ASP A 21 7.42 23.05 -13.57
C ASP A 21 8.16 22.68 -12.29
N ASP A 22 8.05 23.48 -11.23
CA ASP A 22 8.64 23.17 -9.92
C ASP A 22 8.12 21.83 -9.36
N TYR A 23 6.83 21.56 -9.51
CA TYR A 23 6.21 20.29 -9.13
C TYR A 23 6.77 19.13 -9.96
N ILE A 24 6.87 19.31 -11.28
CA ILE A 24 7.35 18.28 -12.20
C ILE A 24 8.81 17.94 -11.92
N GLU A 25 9.66 18.95 -11.77
CA GLU A 25 11.09 18.79 -11.50
C GLU A 25 11.35 18.15 -10.12
N SER A 26 10.58 18.55 -9.10
CA SER A 26 10.75 18.01 -7.74
C SER A 26 10.17 16.59 -7.55
N ASN A 27 9.12 16.21 -8.29
CA ASN A 27 8.46 14.91 -8.14
C ASN A 27 8.83 13.88 -9.19
N GLY A 28 9.28 14.28 -10.39
CA GLY A 28 9.73 13.36 -11.44
C GLY A 28 10.77 12.33 -10.95
N PRO A 29 11.87 12.76 -10.30
CA PRO A 29 12.85 11.84 -9.73
C PRO A 29 12.28 10.93 -8.64
N LYS A 30 11.32 11.42 -7.84
CA LYS A 30 10.68 10.65 -6.77
C LYS A 30 9.80 9.54 -7.32
N PHE A 31 8.94 9.84 -8.30
CA PHE A 31 8.11 8.83 -8.96
C PHE A 31 8.96 7.81 -9.72
N ALA A 32 10.01 8.25 -10.41
CA ALA A 32 10.96 7.33 -11.05
C ALA A 32 11.65 6.41 -10.05
N GLN A 33 12.13 6.96 -8.92
CA GLN A 33 12.76 6.16 -7.86
C GLN A 33 11.76 5.17 -7.25
N GLU A 34 10.55 5.62 -6.94
CA GLU A 34 9.49 4.78 -6.39
C GLU A 34 9.14 3.61 -7.31
N GLN A 35 8.94 3.87 -8.60
CA GLN A 35 8.65 2.81 -9.57
C GLN A 35 9.86 1.89 -9.81
N LEU A 36 11.10 2.38 -9.74
CA LEU A 36 12.30 1.52 -9.85
C LEU A 36 12.50 0.59 -8.65
N ARG A 37 11.89 0.88 -7.49
CA ARG A 37 12.04 0.04 -6.28
C ARG A 37 11.53 -1.38 -6.48
N VAL A 38 10.65 -1.63 -7.45
CA VAL A 38 10.10 -2.97 -7.72
C VAL A 38 11.17 -4.04 -7.93
N PHE A 39 12.36 -3.66 -8.40
CA PHE A 39 13.49 -4.59 -8.63
C PHE A 39 14.34 -4.86 -7.39
N ILE A 40 14.13 -4.11 -6.32
CA ILE A 40 14.95 -4.16 -5.11
C ILE A 40 14.31 -5.13 -4.10
N PRO A 41 15.09 -5.95 -3.37
CA PRO A 41 14.57 -6.76 -2.27
C PRO A 41 13.90 -5.94 -1.17
N THR A 42 12.92 -6.53 -0.48
CA THR A 42 12.28 -5.86 0.67
C THR A 42 13.26 -5.61 1.82
N ILE A 43 14.27 -6.47 1.99
CA ILE A 43 15.39 -6.28 2.91
C ILE A 43 16.40 -5.26 2.35
N PHE A 44 15.96 -4.02 2.14
CA PHE A 44 16.91 -2.95 1.91
C PHE A 44 17.39 -2.42 3.27
N PRO A 45 18.69 -2.50 3.59
CA PRO A 45 19.22 -1.90 4.80
C PRO A 45 19.19 -0.38 4.63
N THR A 46 18.05 0.23 4.98
CA THR A 46 18.06 1.65 5.30
C THR A 46 18.73 1.76 6.66
N ALA A 47 19.98 2.24 6.68
CA ALA A 47 20.69 2.48 7.93
C ALA A 47 19.83 3.39 8.81
N LEU A 48 19.27 2.84 9.88
CA LEU A 48 18.52 3.58 10.89
C LEU A 48 19.52 4.31 11.77
N THR A 49 19.88 5.54 11.38
CA THR A 49 20.51 6.46 12.33
C THR A 49 19.38 7.24 13.00
N PHE A 50 18.83 6.67 14.07
CA PHE A 50 17.80 7.31 14.88
C PHE A 50 18.18 7.20 16.36
N THR A 51 18.05 8.31 17.09
CA THR A 51 18.09 8.26 18.56
C THR A 51 16.80 7.61 19.03
N VAL A 52 16.93 6.48 19.72
CA VAL A 52 15.80 5.71 20.25
C VAL A 52 15.83 5.79 21.77
N ASN A 53 14.72 6.25 22.36
CA ASN A 53 14.57 6.24 23.81
C ASN A 53 14.20 4.83 24.31
N LEU A 54 14.28 4.61 25.62
CA LEU A 54 14.00 3.32 26.24
C LEU A 54 12.63 2.76 25.83
N SER A 55 11.57 3.57 25.89
CA SER A 55 10.20 3.14 25.53
C SER A 55 10.09 2.65 24.08
N ALA A 56 10.83 3.27 23.16
CA ALA A 56 10.89 2.86 21.77
C ALA A 56 11.67 1.54 21.61
N ILE A 57 12.79 1.35 22.32
CA ILE A 57 13.55 0.08 22.30
C ILE A 57 12.68 -1.06 22.83
N VAL A 58 11.99 -0.86 23.96
CA VAL A 58 11.07 -1.86 24.53
C VAL A 58 9.94 -2.19 23.55
N SER A 59 9.37 -1.18 22.90
CA SER A 59 8.30 -1.38 21.91
C SER A 59 8.80 -2.15 20.70
N MET A 60 9.96 -1.79 20.14
CA MET A 60 10.59 -2.51 19.03
C MET A 60 10.92 -3.94 19.42
N PHE A 61 11.47 -4.16 20.62
CA PHE A 61 11.80 -5.48 21.13
C PHE A 61 10.56 -6.38 21.23
N ARG A 62 9.43 -5.84 21.70
CA ARG A 62 8.17 -6.60 21.82
C ARG A 62 7.45 -6.80 20.49
N ALA A 63 7.59 -5.85 19.57
CA ALA A 63 6.94 -5.87 18.26
C ALA A 63 7.75 -6.61 17.18
N ALA A 64 9.04 -6.89 17.41
CA ALA A 64 9.91 -7.54 16.44
C ALA A 64 9.38 -8.92 16.04
N SER A 65 9.07 -9.08 14.76
CA SER A 65 8.40 -10.25 14.19
C SER A 65 9.18 -10.94 13.06
N SER A 66 10.45 -10.57 12.86
CA SER A 66 11.35 -11.27 11.93
C SER A 66 12.64 -11.65 12.65
N PRO A 67 13.36 -12.70 12.24
CA PRO A 67 14.57 -13.13 12.93
C PRO A 67 15.62 -12.02 13.01
N ALA A 68 15.84 -11.29 11.90
CA ALA A 68 16.78 -10.18 11.85
C ALA A 68 16.40 -9.03 12.80
N MET A 69 15.11 -8.66 12.88
CA MET A 69 14.66 -7.64 13.83
C MET A 69 14.73 -8.13 15.27
N LYS A 70 14.38 -9.40 15.51
CA LYS A 70 14.44 -10.03 16.84
C LYS A 70 15.86 -10.01 17.38
N ASP A 71 16.84 -10.33 16.52
CA ASP A 71 18.26 -10.28 16.84
C ASP A 71 18.74 -8.84 17.06
N THR A 72 18.48 -7.93 16.12
CA THR A 72 18.89 -6.52 16.24
C THR A 72 18.32 -5.87 17.51
N THR A 73 17.04 -6.05 17.79
CA THR A 73 16.40 -5.50 19.00
C THR A 73 16.88 -6.18 20.27
N MET A 74 17.26 -7.46 20.21
CA MET A 74 17.91 -8.15 21.33
C MET A 74 19.27 -7.53 21.62
N GLN A 75 20.10 -7.27 20.60
CA GLN A 75 21.38 -6.60 20.78
C GLN A 75 21.21 -5.21 21.41
N MET A 76 20.21 -4.44 20.95
CA MET A 76 19.86 -3.13 21.56
C MET A 76 19.41 -3.28 23.03
N ALA A 77 18.58 -4.28 23.33
CA ALA A 77 18.17 -4.57 24.70
C ALA A 77 19.36 -4.96 25.59
N CYS A 78 20.29 -5.79 25.08
CA CYS A 78 21.52 -6.17 25.79
C CYS A 78 22.39 -4.95 26.14
N ILE A 79 22.48 -3.96 25.24
CA ILE A 79 23.21 -2.71 25.53
C ILE A 79 22.56 -1.96 26.69
N VAL A 80 21.23 -1.82 26.69
CA VAL A 80 20.48 -1.17 27.78
C VAL A 80 20.65 -1.94 29.10
N LEU A 81 20.49 -3.27 29.07
CA LEU A 81 20.57 -4.12 30.26
C LEU A 81 21.98 -4.22 30.84
N LYS A 82 23.01 -3.99 30.02
CA LYS A 82 24.39 -3.87 30.51
C LYS A 82 24.58 -2.64 31.41
N GLU A 83 23.90 -1.54 31.11
CA GLU A 83 23.96 -0.29 31.89
C GLU A 83 22.91 -0.22 33.01
N SER A 84 21.75 -0.86 32.83
CA SER A 84 20.64 -0.86 33.81
C SER A 84 19.96 -2.23 33.88
N PRO A 85 20.54 -3.19 34.63
CA PRO A 85 20.05 -4.57 34.71
C PRO A 85 18.64 -4.72 35.31
N ASP A 86 18.21 -3.76 36.12
CA ASP A 86 16.89 -3.68 36.76
C ASP A 86 15.74 -3.48 35.77
N LEU A 87 16.03 -3.20 34.49
CA LEU A 87 15.04 -3.05 33.42
C LEU A 87 14.70 -4.36 32.69
N ASP A 88 15.24 -5.51 33.11
CA ASP A 88 15.05 -6.81 32.46
C ASP A 88 13.58 -7.18 32.22
N TYR A 89 12.70 -6.84 33.17
CA TYR A 89 11.26 -7.05 33.12
C TYR A 89 10.59 -6.35 31.91
N MET A 90 11.20 -5.29 31.38
CA MET A 90 10.69 -4.61 30.19
C MET A 90 10.91 -5.45 28.92
N PHE A 91 11.96 -6.26 28.88
CA PHE A 91 12.43 -7.03 27.72
C PHE A 91 12.03 -8.51 27.77
N VAL A 92 10.83 -8.80 28.27
CA VAL A 92 10.22 -10.13 28.18
C VAL A 92 9.47 -10.26 26.84
N ARG A 93 9.92 -11.21 26.00
CA ARG A 93 9.24 -11.55 24.74
C ARG A 93 8.43 -12.83 24.93
N LYS A 94 7.15 -12.80 24.57
CA LYS A 94 6.44 -14.05 24.28
C LYS A 94 6.85 -14.45 22.88
N ASP A 95 7.52 -15.59 22.73
CA ASP A 95 7.82 -16.11 21.41
C ASP A 95 6.51 -16.32 20.67
N LYS A 96 6.28 -15.44 19.69
CA LYS A 96 5.27 -15.64 18.68
C LYS A 96 6.00 -16.20 17.48
N GLU A 97 5.46 -17.28 16.93
CA GLU A 97 5.90 -17.79 15.64
C GLU A 97 5.88 -16.65 14.62
N ASP A 98 6.96 -16.54 13.86
CA ASP A 98 6.97 -15.63 12.72
C ASP A 98 5.95 -16.18 11.71
N LEU A 99 5.00 -15.34 11.33
CA LEU A 99 4.03 -15.65 10.28
C LEU A 99 4.43 -14.88 9.02
N PRO A 100 5.48 -15.30 8.30
CA PRO A 100 5.87 -14.64 7.06
C PRO A 100 4.73 -14.75 6.03
N MET A 101 4.83 -13.99 4.94
CA MET A 101 3.98 -14.23 3.78
C MET A 101 4.14 -15.70 3.34
N ARG A 102 3.08 -16.33 2.85
CA ARG A 102 3.17 -17.73 2.42
C ARG A 102 3.77 -17.84 1.02
N ILE A 103 4.63 -18.81 0.81
CA ILE A 103 5.09 -19.25 -0.50
C ILE A 103 4.47 -20.63 -0.77
N GLU A 104 3.41 -20.71 -1.57
CA GLU A 104 2.69 -21.95 -1.87
C GLU A 104 2.85 -22.31 -3.36
N ASP A 105 3.69 -23.32 -3.67
CA ASP A 105 3.93 -23.91 -5.02
C ASP A 105 3.93 -22.90 -6.17
N VAL A 106 4.71 -21.84 -5.98
CA VAL A 106 4.68 -20.66 -6.82
C VAL A 106 5.60 -20.84 -8.03
N LYS A 107 5.01 -21.01 -9.23
CA LYS A 107 5.77 -20.95 -10.50
C LYS A 107 5.71 -19.55 -11.08
N VAL A 108 6.74 -19.16 -11.82
CA VAL A 108 6.73 -17.93 -12.63
C VAL A 108 5.51 -17.99 -13.54
N SER A 109 4.59 -17.07 -13.33
CA SER A 109 3.34 -17.04 -14.08
C SER A 109 3.36 -15.97 -15.14
N THR A 110 3.38 -14.69 -14.74
CA THR A 110 3.10 -13.56 -15.65
C THR A 110 3.60 -12.24 -15.07
N ILE A 111 3.97 -11.31 -15.94
CA ILE A 111 4.21 -9.90 -15.62
C ILE A 111 2.90 -9.12 -15.80
N TYR A 112 2.43 -8.44 -14.75
CA TYR A 112 1.23 -7.61 -14.77
C TYR A 112 1.58 -6.14 -14.75
N THR A 113 0.73 -5.33 -15.37
CA THR A 113 0.87 -3.86 -15.38
C THR A 113 -0.21 -3.16 -14.57
N LYS A 114 -1.11 -3.94 -13.95
CA LYS A 114 -2.21 -3.46 -13.12
C LYS A 114 -2.41 -4.41 -11.94
N PRO A 115 -2.85 -3.89 -10.77
CA PRO A 115 -3.32 -4.73 -9.69
C PRO A 115 -4.65 -5.38 -10.07
N ALA A 116 -5.12 -6.32 -9.25
CA ALA A 116 -6.48 -6.84 -9.36
C ALA A 116 -7.18 -6.80 -8.00
N VAL A 117 -8.49 -6.58 -8.05
CA VAL A 117 -9.38 -6.66 -6.89
C VAL A 117 -10.65 -7.35 -7.34
N PHE A 118 -11.14 -8.25 -6.48
CA PHE A 118 -12.35 -9.02 -6.71
C PHE A 118 -13.26 -8.84 -5.51
N LEU A 119 -14.43 -8.27 -5.72
CA LEU A 119 -15.41 -8.05 -4.65
C LEU A 119 -16.07 -9.39 -4.30
N ARG A 120 -15.94 -9.80 -3.04
CA ARG A 120 -16.56 -11.03 -2.51
C ARG A 120 -17.94 -10.74 -1.95
N SER A 121 -18.05 -9.68 -1.16
CA SER A 121 -19.32 -9.20 -0.60
C SER A 121 -19.25 -7.70 -0.36
N ALA A 122 -20.40 -7.02 -0.34
CA ALA A 122 -20.48 -5.56 -0.27
C ALA A 122 -21.49 -5.05 0.78
N GLY A 123 -21.89 -5.91 1.73
CA GLY A 123 -23.03 -5.64 2.62
C GLY A 123 -24.31 -5.28 1.85
N GLU A 124 -25.25 -4.67 2.55
CA GLU A 124 -26.44 -4.05 1.96
C GLU A 124 -26.18 -2.55 1.74
N SER A 125 -25.79 -2.15 0.53
CA SER A 125 -25.41 -0.77 0.23
C SER A 125 -26.54 0.25 0.47
N ALA A 126 -27.81 -0.17 0.46
CA ALA A 126 -28.94 0.70 0.84
C ALA A 126 -28.91 1.18 2.31
N SER A 127 -28.19 0.48 3.19
CA SER A 127 -28.01 0.87 4.59
C SER A 127 -26.85 1.85 4.81
N PHE A 128 -26.07 2.14 3.75
CA PHE A 128 -24.95 3.06 3.82
C PHE A 128 -25.43 4.51 3.95
N VAL A 129 -24.91 5.21 4.95
CA VAL A 129 -25.11 6.65 5.14
C VAL A 129 -23.91 7.39 4.57
N ASN A 130 -24.09 8.12 3.48
CA ASN A 130 -23.02 8.90 2.85
C ASN A 130 -22.60 10.06 3.76
N PRO A 131 -21.32 10.17 4.16
CA PRO A 131 -20.86 11.29 4.97
C PRO A 131 -21.01 12.63 4.25
N ASP A 132 -21.37 13.66 5.01
CA ASP A 132 -21.43 15.02 4.49
C ASP A 132 -20.04 15.56 4.14
N SER A 133 -20.00 16.57 3.28
CA SER A 133 -18.74 17.16 2.79
C SER A 133 -17.93 17.83 3.92
N GLU A 134 -18.56 18.23 5.01
CA GLU A 134 -17.87 18.81 6.17
C GLU A 134 -17.11 17.73 6.98
N ASP A 135 -17.71 16.54 7.14
CA ASP A 135 -17.14 15.45 7.92
C ASP A 135 -16.01 14.72 7.19
N ILE A 136 -16.04 14.70 5.85
CA ILE A 136 -14.99 14.11 5.01
C ILE A 136 -13.62 14.76 5.23
N LYS A 137 -13.59 16.03 5.66
CA LYS A 137 -12.32 16.70 6.01
C LYS A 137 -11.62 16.01 7.18
N ASN A 138 -12.39 15.41 8.08
CA ASN A 138 -11.92 14.69 9.26
C ASN A 138 -12.32 13.21 9.15
N VAL A 139 -12.02 12.59 8.01
CA VAL A 139 -12.39 11.20 7.71
C VAL A 139 -12.00 10.18 8.78
N ASP A 140 -10.93 10.45 9.53
CA ASP A 140 -10.46 9.63 10.65
C ASP A 140 -11.47 9.59 11.83
N LEU A 141 -12.39 10.57 11.93
CA LEU A 141 -13.42 10.67 12.97
C LEU A 141 -14.75 10.00 12.60
N LEU A 142 -14.98 9.68 11.33
CA LEU A 142 -16.25 9.07 10.87
C LEU A 142 -16.69 7.86 11.70
N PRO A 143 -15.80 6.94 12.16
CA PRO A 143 -16.22 5.82 12.98
C PRO A 143 -16.87 6.19 14.33
N PHE A 144 -16.66 7.42 14.81
CA PHE A 144 -17.08 7.91 16.12
C PHE A 144 -18.24 8.92 16.07
N LEU A 145 -18.61 9.39 14.87
CA LEU A 145 -19.75 10.29 14.71
C LEU A 145 -21.05 9.49 14.76
N PRO A 146 -22.00 9.81 15.66
CA PRO A 146 -23.25 9.06 15.84
C PRO A 146 -24.01 8.80 14.53
N GLU A 147 -24.02 9.78 13.63
CA GLU A 147 -24.70 9.78 12.34
C GLU A 147 -24.19 8.66 11.41
N TYR A 148 -22.91 8.29 11.56
CA TYR A 148 -22.24 7.30 10.71
C TYR A 148 -21.87 6.02 11.47
N MET A 149 -22.31 5.84 12.73
CA MET A 149 -21.96 4.64 13.49
C MET A 149 -22.49 3.35 12.85
N ASN A 150 -23.65 3.41 12.18
CA ASN A 150 -24.22 2.26 11.48
C ASN A 150 -23.36 1.78 10.29
N ASN A 151 -22.55 2.66 9.69
CA ASN A 151 -21.58 2.30 8.66
C ASN A 151 -20.46 1.38 9.19
N ASN A 152 -20.36 1.18 10.50
CA ASN A 152 -19.42 0.22 11.09
C ASN A 152 -19.95 -1.22 11.12
N THR A 153 -21.23 -1.44 10.84
CA THR A 153 -21.88 -2.76 11.00
C THR A 153 -21.80 -3.64 9.75
N GLN A 154 -21.87 -3.01 8.57
CA GLN A 154 -21.76 -3.68 7.28
C GLN A 154 -20.32 -3.72 6.80
N GLU A 155 -19.99 -4.73 6.00
CA GLU A 155 -18.62 -4.97 5.54
C GLU A 155 -18.53 -5.18 4.03
N VAL A 156 -17.50 -4.56 3.46
CA VAL A 156 -17.00 -4.88 2.12
C VAL A 156 -15.85 -5.85 2.27
N LYS A 157 -15.96 -7.00 1.61
CA LYS A 157 -14.91 -8.03 1.56
C LYS A 157 -14.43 -8.17 0.13
N SER A 158 -13.12 -8.18 -0.04
CA SER A 158 -12.50 -8.28 -1.36
C SER A 158 -11.26 -9.17 -1.32
N LEU A 159 -10.97 -9.88 -2.40
CA LEU A 159 -9.65 -10.45 -2.64
C LEU A 159 -8.83 -9.43 -3.43
N VAL A 160 -7.65 -9.08 -2.96
CA VAL A 160 -6.73 -8.19 -3.69
C VAL A 160 -5.50 -8.95 -4.15
N ARG A 161 -4.91 -8.46 -5.24
CA ARG A 161 -3.65 -8.93 -5.81
C ARG A 161 -2.82 -7.73 -6.23
N ILE A 162 -1.71 -7.53 -5.54
CA ILE A 162 -0.88 -6.33 -5.61
C ILE A 162 0.60 -6.68 -5.38
N SER A 163 1.50 -5.79 -5.74
CA SER A 163 2.92 -5.89 -5.38
C SER A 163 3.15 -5.80 -3.87
N VAL A 164 4.27 -6.36 -3.40
CA VAL A 164 4.71 -6.22 -2.01
C VAL A 164 4.97 -4.74 -1.65
N ALA A 165 5.43 -3.91 -2.59
CA ALA A 165 5.56 -2.47 -2.38
C ALA A 165 4.22 -1.82 -2.02
N THR A 166 3.19 -2.13 -2.80
CA THR A 166 1.85 -1.57 -2.59
C THR A 166 1.17 -2.15 -1.35
N MET A 167 1.44 -3.42 -1.01
CA MET A 167 0.96 -4.02 0.23
C MET A 167 1.41 -3.21 1.46
N GLY A 168 2.65 -2.74 1.48
CA GLY A 168 3.15 -1.89 2.57
C GLY A 168 2.41 -0.56 2.70
N GLN A 169 1.88 -0.01 1.60
CA GLN A 169 1.01 1.18 1.63
C GLN A 169 -0.40 0.82 2.09
N ASP A 170 -0.97 -0.27 1.57
CA ASP A 170 -2.31 -0.73 1.92
C ASP A 170 -2.42 -0.98 3.44
N GLN A 171 -1.46 -1.69 4.03
CA GLN A 171 -1.41 -2.03 5.46
C GLN A 171 -1.42 -0.82 6.41
N ARG A 172 -1.21 0.41 5.92
CA ARG A 172 -1.31 1.63 6.75
C ARG A 172 -2.74 1.95 7.18
N HIS A 173 -3.75 1.39 6.52
CA HIS A 173 -5.15 1.50 6.94
C HIS A 173 -5.48 0.46 8.01
N ARG A 174 -5.17 0.81 9.26
CA ARG A 174 -5.20 -0.09 10.42
C ARG A 174 -6.61 -0.59 10.80
N THR A 175 -7.65 0.13 10.38
CA THR A 175 -9.06 -0.25 10.60
C THR A 175 -9.56 -1.27 9.57
N VAL A 176 -8.80 -1.52 8.49
CA VAL A 176 -9.10 -2.54 7.49
C VAL A 176 -8.43 -3.85 7.91
N ARG A 177 -9.22 -4.92 8.01
CA ARG A 177 -8.74 -6.25 8.38
C ARG A 177 -8.23 -6.98 7.14
N ARG A 178 -7.17 -7.77 7.32
CA ARG A 178 -6.46 -8.44 6.21
C ARG A 178 -6.13 -9.88 6.60
N GLY A 179 -6.27 -10.78 5.64
CA GLY A 179 -5.76 -12.14 5.74
C GLY A 179 -4.23 -12.18 5.63
N ARG A 180 -3.65 -13.36 5.88
CA ARG A 180 -2.23 -13.62 5.64
C ARG A 180 -1.96 -13.59 4.13
N PRO A 181 -1.00 -12.79 3.64
CA PRO A 181 -0.66 -12.73 2.22
C PRO A 181 0.05 -14.00 1.74
N THR A 182 -0.25 -14.38 0.50
CA THR A 182 0.40 -15.48 -0.22
C THR A 182 1.00 -14.94 -1.52
N PHE A 183 2.26 -15.26 -1.81
CA PHE A 183 2.89 -14.92 -3.07
C PHE A 183 2.22 -15.61 -4.26
N THR A 184 2.12 -14.92 -5.39
CA THR A 184 1.43 -15.44 -6.58
C THR A 184 2.35 -15.94 -7.68
N GLY A 185 3.64 -15.60 -7.63
CA GLY A 185 4.60 -15.94 -8.71
C GLY A 185 4.49 -15.00 -9.90
N GLU A 186 3.87 -13.86 -9.67
CA GLU A 186 3.68 -12.81 -10.63
C GLU A 186 4.51 -11.59 -10.21
N PHE A 187 4.75 -10.70 -11.16
CA PHE A 187 5.49 -9.47 -10.93
C PHE A 187 4.71 -8.28 -11.47
N TYR A 188 4.57 -7.23 -10.67
CA TYR A 188 3.98 -5.97 -11.09
C TYR A 188 5.05 -5.06 -11.71
N LEU A 189 4.79 -4.62 -12.95
CA LEU A 189 5.64 -3.76 -13.75
C LEU A 189 5.02 -2.36 -13.87
N PRO A 190 5.56 -1.35 -13.16
CA PRO A 190 5.04 0.00 -13.20
C PRO A 190 5.16 0.67 -14.58
N PRO A 191 4.32 1.67 -14.91
CA PRO A 191 4.29 2.29 -16.24
C PRO A 191 5.63 2.87 -16.72
N VAL A 192 6.40 3.53 -15.85
CA VAL A 192 7.72 4.10 -16.20
C VAL A 192 8.69 2.99 -16.56
N ILE A 193 8.60 1.84 -15.87
CA ILE A 193 9.50 0.71 -16.09
C ILE A 193 9.14 -0.03 -17.37
N ARG A 194 7.85 -0.20 -17.64
CA ARG A 194 7.33 -0.73 -18.90
C ARG A 194 7.76 0.12 -20.10
N GLU A 195 7.65 1.44 -19.98
CA GLU A 195 8.09 2.36 -21.04
C GLU A 195 9.59 2.25 -21.33
N LEU A 196 10.39 1.83 -20.35
CA LEU A 196 11.82 1.60 -20.53
C LEU A 196 12.15 0.21 -21.10
N GLY A 197 11.16 -0.67 -21.32
CA GLY A 197 11.35 -2.00 -21.89
C GLY A 197 12.06 -2.98 -20.94
N LEU A 198 11.83 -2.87 -19.63
CA LEU A 198 12.52 -3.66 -18.60
C LEU A 198 11.75 -4.92 -18.15
N GLU A 199 10.87 -5.45 -18.99
CA GLU A 199 10.08 -6.67 -18.75
C GLU A 199 10.98 -7.89 -18.52
N ASN A 200 12.02 -8.04 -19.33
CA ASN A 200 12.92 -9.20 -19.27
C ASN A 200 13.73 -9.23 -17.96
N GLU A 201 14.16 -8.05 -17.49
CA GLU A 201 14.83 -7.88 -16.22
C GLU A 201 13.90 -8.22 -15.05
N ALA A 202 12.64 -7.80 -15.11
CA ALA A 202 11.62 -8.16 -14.13
C ALA A 202 11.42 -9.67 -14.03
N GLU A 203 11.26 -10.32 -15.18
CA GLU A 203 11.11 -11.77 -15.25
C GLU A 203 12.36 -12.50 -14.74
N SER A 204 13.56 -12.02 -15.11
CA SER A 204 14.84 -12.58 -14.65
C SER A 204 15.00 -12.50 -13.13
N ILE A 205 14.66 -11.35 -12.54
CA ILE A 205 14.73 -11.15 -11.09
C ILE A 205 13.72 -12.04 -10.35
N LEU A 206 12.48 -12.10 -10.85
CA LEU A 206 11.45 -12.96 -10.27
C LEU A 206 11.87 -14.45 -10.33
N LYS A 207 12.39 -14.92 -11.47
CA LYS A 207 12.93 -16.27 -11.64
C LYS A 207 14.02 -16.58 -10.62
N LYS A 208 14.99 -15.69 -10.47
CA LYS A 208 16.09 -15.87 -9.50
C LYS A 208 15.59 -15.97 -8.06
N TRP A 209 14.63 -15.12 -7.68
CA TRP A 209 14.05 -15.17 -6.34
C TRP A 209 13.27 -16.47 -6.09
N LEU A 210 12.49 -16.96 -7.07
CA LEU A 210 11.76 -18.22 -6.92
C LEU A 210 12.69 -19.44 -6.81
N VAL A 211 13.83 -19.44 -7.52
CA VAL A 211 14.87 -20.48 -7.33
C VAL A 211 15.42 -20.48 -5.90
N LEU A 212 15.55 -19.31 -5.27
CA LEU A 212 15.97 -19.22 -3.85
C LEU A 212 14.90 -19.79 -2.90
N SER A 213 13.62 -19.68 -3.26
CA SER A 213 12.49 -20.29 -2.54
C SER A 213 12.64 -21.82 -2.47
N ASP A 214 13.03 -22.42 -3.59
CA ASP A 214 13.14 -23.88 -3.71
C ASP A 214 14.46 -24.42 -3.12
N GLY A 215 15.45 -23.54 -2.91
CA GLY A 215 16.81 -23.88 -2.49
C GLY A 215 16.99 -24.23 -1.00
N GLY A 216 15.90 -24.46 -0.26
CA GLY A 216 15.94 -24.85 1.17
C GLY A 216 16.26 -23.72 2.15
N LEU A 217 16.18 -22.45 1.72
CA LEU A 217 16.30 -21.30 2.62
C LEU A 217 15.06 -21.19 3.53
N PRO A 218 15.21 -20.65 4.75
CA PRO A 218 14.06 -20.37 5.62
C PRO A 218 13.05 -19.44 4.92
N GLU A 219 11.76 -19.75 5.01
CA GLU A 219 10.67 -19.00 4.36
C GLU A 219 10.72 -17.49 4.70
N SER A 220 11.05 -17.16 5.96
CA SER A 220 11.17 -15.77 6.41
C SER A 220 12.30 -15.00 5.70
N LEU A 221 13.42 -15.66 5.40
CA LEU A 221 14.53 -15.07 4.65
C LEU A 221 14.15 -14.92 3.17
N VAL A 222 13.54 -15.94 2.57
CA VAL A 222 13.07 -15.88 1.18
C VAL A 222 12.06 -14.75 0.99
N CYS A 223 11.09 -14.61 1.91
CA CYS A 223 10.15 -13.50 1.92
C CYS A 223 10.84 -12.13 2.00
N SER A 224 11.90 -12.02 2.82
CA SER A 224 12.67 -10.80 2.98
C SER A 224 13.51 -10.46 1.74
N LEU A 225 13.92 -11.48 0.99
CA LEU A 225 14.65 -11.34 -0.28
C LEU A 225 13.72 -11.10 -1.47
N ALA A 226 12.40 -11.20 -1.30
CA ALA A 226 11.45 -10.97 -2.37
C ALA A 226 11.63 -9.56 -2.97
N PRO A 227 11.64 -9.42 -4.30
CA PRO A 227 11.65 -8.11 -4.92
C PRO A 227 10.34 -7.40 -4.61
N TYR A 228 10.39 -6.08 -4.41
CA TYR A 228 9.19 -5.28 -4.12
C TYR A 228 8.07 -5.41 -5.16
N GLY A 229 8.42 -5.72 -6.41
CA GLY A 229 7.48 -5.97 -7.51
C GLY A 229 6.82 -7.35 -7.48
N ALA A 230 7.33 -8.31 -6.69
CA ALA A 230 6.66 -9.60 -6.53
C ALA A 230 5.24 -9.38 -6.01
N MET A 231 4.28 -10.08 -6.59
CA MET A 231 2.88 -9.92 -6.24
C MET A 231 2.44 -10.90 -5.16
N VAL A 232 1.54 -10.41 -4.32
CA VAL A 232 0.87 -11.14 -3.26
C VAL A 232 -0.63 -11.03 -3.44
N ARG A 233 -1.35 -12.04 -2.96
CA ARG A 233 -2.81 -12.05 -2.83
C ARG A 233 -3.22 -12.19 -1.39
N TYR A 234 -4.29 -11.51 -0.99
CA TYR A 234 -4.92 -11.67 0.32
C TYR A 234 -6.34 -11.15 0.34
N GLU A 235 -7.12 -11.62 1.31
CA GLU A 235 -8.45 -11.11 1.58
C GLU A 235 -8.38 -9.84 2.42
N LYS A 236 -9.25 -8.89 2.10
CA LYS A 236 -9.50 -7.66 2.85
C LYS A 236 -10.95 -7.63 3.31
N SER A 237 -11.18 -7.08 4.49
CA SER A 237 -12.50 -6.79 5.03
C SER A 237 -12.48 -5.43 5.71
N ALA A 238 -13.36 -4.54 5.27
CA ALA A 238 -13.49 -3.18 5.79
C ALA A 238 -14.95 -2.89 6.10
N SER A 239 -15.23 -2.21 7.21
CA SER A 239 -16.52 -1.55 7.37
C SER A 239 -16.68 -0.42 6.34
N TYR A 240 -17.88 0.09 6.13
CA TYR A 240 -18.07 1.21 5.19
C TYR A 240 -17.24 2.44 5.59
N ASN A 241 -17.18 2.80 6.89
CA ASN A 241 -16.32 3.91 7.33
C ASN A 241 -14.83 3.64 7.07
N ALA A 242 -14.35 2.42 7.34
CA ALA A 242 -12.96 2.07 7.08
C ALA A 242 -12.63 2.07 5.58
N LEU A 243 -13.59 1.63 4.75
CA LEU A 243 -13.47 1.64 3.30
C LEU A 243 -13.43 3.08 2.75
N ILE A 244 -14.32 3.96 3.20
CA ILE A 244 -14.35 5.37 2.77
C ILE A 244 -13.05 6.06 3.12
N HIS A 245 -12.57 5.83 4.35
CA HIS A 245 -11.28 6.32 4.78
C HIS A 245 -10.15 5.88 3.84
N GLU A 246 -10.11 4.60 3.48
CA GLU A 246 -9.14 4.10 2.51
C GLU A 246 -9.34 4.76 1.13
N MET A 247 -10.56 4.77 0.60
CA MET A 247 -10.88 5.26 -0.74
C MET A 247 -10.53 6.73 -0.90
N LEU A 248 -10.88 7.59 0.05
CA LEU A 248 -10.56 9.03 0.01
C LEU A 248 -9.06 9.30 -0.05
N LYS A 249 -8.24 8.44 0.58
CA LYS A 249 -6.77 8.53 0.57
C LYS A 249 -6.16 7.88 -0.68
N ARG A 250 -6.73 6.78 -1.20
CA ARG A 250 -6.17 6.00 -2.32
C ARG A 250 -6.72 6.37 -3.70
N SER A 251 -7.82 7.10 -3.80
CA SER A 251 -8.29 7.70 -5.06
C SER A 251 -7.64 9.06 -5.35
N CYS A 252 -6.82 9.58 -4.42
CA CYS A 252 -6.07 10.81 -4.62
C CYS A 252 -4.90 10.62 -5.59
N TRP A 253 -4.73 11.54 -6.53
CA TRP A 253 -3.64 11.50 -7.52
C TRP A 253 -2.23 11.72 -6.93
N CYS A 254 -2.11 12.05 -5.64
CA CYS A 254 -0.83 12.04 -4.94
C CYS A 254 -0.40 10.65 -4.48
N THR A 255 -1.29 9.64 -4.50
CA THR A 255 -0.93 8.29 -4.07
C THR A 255 -0.08 7.58 -5.13
N GLN A 256 0.59 6.48 -4.74
CA GLN A 256 1.28 5.57 -5.65
C GLN A 256 0.35 5.07 -6.76
N GLU A 257 0.85 4.92 -7.98
CA GLU A 257 0.06 4.53 -9.16
C GLU A 257 -0.72 3.22 -8.95
N GLU A 258 -0.06 2.15 -8.48
CA GLU A 258 -0.70 0.84 -8.34
C GLU A 258 -1.87 0.86 -7.34
N ILE A 259 -1.70 1.49 -6.16
CA ILE A 259 -2.78 1.52 -5.16
C ILE A 259 -3.97 2.38 -5.61
N PHE A 260 -3.72 3.36 -6.48
CA PHE A 260 -4.80 4.11 -7.12
C PHE A 260 -5.61 3.22 -8.07
N HIS A 261 -4.94 2.43 -8.92
CA HIS A 261 -5.66 1.50 -9.80
C HIS A 261 -6.38 0.41 -9.03
N LEU A 262 -5.88 0.00 -7.86
CA LEU A 262 -6.61 -0.90 -6.97
C LEU A 262 -7.93 -0.26 -6.50
N ALA A 263 -7.90 1.04 -6.13
CA ALA A 263 -9.10 1.78 -5.74
C ALA A 263 -10.08 1.96 -6.92
N VAL A 264 -9.57 2.24 -8.13
CA VAL A 264 -10.38 2.29 -9.36
C VAL A 264 -11.03 0.94 -9.63
N GLY A 265 -10.27 -0.16 -9.56
CA GLY A 265 -10.80 -1.51 -9.75
C GLY A 265 -11.88 -1.86 -8.72
N LEU A 266 -11.73 -1.43 -7.47
CA LEU A 266 -12.74 -1.69 -6.43
C LEU A 266 -14.04 -0.94 -6.74
N ARG A 267 -13.93 0.29 -7.25
CA ARG A 267 -15.09 1.05 -7.74
C ARG A 267 -15.79 0.31 -8.88
N GLU A 268 -15.03 -0.22 -9.84
CA GLU A 268 -15.56 -0.98 -10.98
C GLU A 268 -16.29 -2.25 -10.50
N GLU A 269 -15.73 -2.98 -9.54
CA GLU A 269 -16.37 -4.15 -8.95
C GLU A 269 -17.68 -3.81 -8.21
N VAL A 270 -17.74 -2.67 -7.50
CA VAL A 270 -18.97 -2.20 -6.86
C VAL A 270 -20.03 -1.83 -7.91
N ILE A 271 -19.63 -1.20 -9.03
CA ILE A 271 -20.56 -0.92 -10.14
C ILE A 271 -21.08 -2.21 -10.75
N ALA A 272 -20.21 -3.19 -10.98
CA ALA A 272 -20.59 -4.47 -11.57
C ALA A 272 -21.61 -5.22 -10.69
N LYS A 273 -21.51 -5.06 -9.36
CA LYS A 273 -22.37 -5.75 -8.40
C LYS A 273 -23.67 -5.00 -8.08
N ASP A 274 -23.56 -3.73 -7.72
CA ASP A 274 -24.66 -2.93 -7.16
C ASP A 274 -25.20 -1.88 -8.15
N GLY A 275 -24.58 -1.76 -9.34
CA GLY A 275 -24.91 -0.76 -10.35
C GLY A 275 -24.29 0.61 -10.09
N SER A 276 -24.36 1.48 -11.10
CA SER A 276 -23.79 2.83 -11.06
C SER A 276 -24.45 3.77 -10.05
N ASN A 277 -25.62 3.40 -9.51
CA ASN A 277 -26.38 4.19 -8.53
C ASN A 277 -26.12 3.75 -7.08
N SER A 278 -25.13 2.86 -6.84
CA SER A 278 -24.78 2.47 -5.48
C SER A 278 -24.32 3.68 -4.67
N PRO A 279 -24.89 3.93 -3.47
CA PRO A 279 -24.57 5.11 -2.67
C PRO A 279 -23.10 5.13 -2.20
N LEU A 280 -22.45 3.95 -2.13
CA LEU A 280 -21.01 3.84 -1.86
C LEU A 280 -20.16 4.60 -2.89
N LEU A 281 -20.57 4.60 -4.16
CA LEU A 281 -19.81 5.18 -5.26
C LEU A 281 -19.71 6.71 -5.15
N GLU A 282 -20.64 7.35 -4.45
CA GLU A 282 -20.61 8.78 -4.19
C GLU A 282 -19.53 9.19 -3.18
N ALA A 283 -19.13 8.26 -2.30
CA ALA A 283 -18.12 8.50 -1.27
C ALA A 283 -16.69 8.13 -1.70
N PHE A 284 -16.53 7.43 -2.83
CA PHE A 284 -15.21 6.98 -3.33
C PHE A 284 -14.31 8.06 -3.94
N PRO A 285 -14.83 9.12 -4.62
CA PRO A 285 -14.01 10.19 -5.15
C PRO A 285 -13.14 10.85 -4.08
N PRO A 286 -11.93 11.32 -4.40
CA PRO A 286 -11.09 12.01 -3.42
C PRO A 286 -11.77 13.31 -2.95
N PRO A 287 -11.44 13.82 -1.75
CA PRO A 287 -12.12 14.99 -1.17
C PRO A 287 -12.19 16.21 -2.10
N CYS A 288 -11.17 16.43 -2.93
CA CYS A 288 -11.11 17.57 -3.83
C CYS A 288 -12.18 17.59 -4.92
N VAL A 289 -12.75 16.44 -5.28
CA VAL A 289 -13.87 16.36 -6.23
C VAL A 289 -15.16 16.86 -5.59
N ARG A 290 -15.40 16.48 -4.33
CA ARG A 290 -16.59 16.89 -3.58
C ARG A 290 -16.52 18.33 -3.10
N LEU A 291 -15.34 18.77 -2.68
CA LEU A 291 -15.13 20.12 -2.13
C LEU A 291 -14.92 21.19 -3.21
N GLY A 292 -14.59 20.81 -4.45
CA GLY A 292 -14.26 21.74 -5.53
C GLY A 292 -12.89 22.42 -5.39
N TYR A 293 -12.10 22.10 -4.35
CA TYR A 293 -10.74 22.57 -4.15
C TYR A 293 -9.85 21.50 -3.50
N CYS A 294 -8.53 21.62 -3.65
CA CYS A 294 -7.58 20.66 -3.08
C CYS A 294 -7.25 20.99 -1.62
N THR A 295 -7.50 20.05 -0.70
CA THR A 295 -7.18 20.19 0.73
C THR A 295 -5.68 20.18 1.03
N GLU A 296 -4.86 19.70 0.09
CA GLU A 296 -3.39 19.68 0.20
C GLU A 296 -2.73 21.06 -0.03
N GLY A 297 -3.50 22.07 -0.44
CA GLY A 297 -3.03 23.44 -0.64
C GLY A 297 -1.85 23.51 -1.62
N LYS A 298 -0.69 23.95 -1.13
CA LYS A 298 0.55 24.05 -1.94
C LYS A 298 1.04 22.71 -2.50
N ARG A 299 0.59 21.58 -1.94
CA ARG A 299 0.93 20.23 -2.41
C ARG A 299 -0.08 19.68 -3.43
N TYR A 300 -0.96 20.52 -3.96
CA TYR A 300 -1.87 20.14 -5.03
C TYR A 300 -1.14 19.50 -6.21
N CYS A 301 -1.63 18.35 -6.66
CA CYS A 301 -0.99 17.55 -7.70
C CYS A 301 -1.13 18.08 -9.12
N GLY A 302 -1.96 19.11 -9.36
CA GLY A 302 -2.18 19.65 -10.70
C GLY A 302 -3.14 18.85 -11.59
N ARG A 303 -3.91 17.88 -11.05
CA ARG A 303 -4.95 17.17 -11.82
C ARG A 303 -6.07 18.12 -12.27
N ASP A 304 -6.71 17.92 -13.41
CA ASP A 304 -7.93 18.66 -13.68
C ASP A 304 -9.08 18.17 -12.78
N MET A 305 -9.68 19.08 -12.01
CA MET A 305 -10.82 18.76 -11.14
C MET A 305 -12.13 18.60 -11.93
N LYS A 306 -12.20 19.10 -13.17
CA LYS A 306 -13.36 18.92 -14.05
C LYS A 306 -13.44 17.50 -14.63
N GLU A 307 -12.30 16.81 -14.70
CA GLU A 307 -12.24 15.44 -15.18
C GLU A 307 -12.54 14.44 -14.06
N SER A 308 -13.08 13.28 -14.46
CA SER A 308 -13.31 12.16 -13.55
C SER A 308 -12.02 11.84 -12.76
N PRO A 309 -12.11 11.64 -11.43
CA PRO A 309 -10.95 11.26 -10.64
C PRO A 309 -10.43 9.86 -10.93
N PHE A 310 -11.22 9.03 -11.61
CA PHE A 310 -10.95 7.61 -11.86
C PHE A 310 -10.48 7.32 -13.30
N VAL A 311 -9.80 8.26 -13.95
CA VAL A 311 -9.17 8.02 -15.25
C VAL A 311 -7.89 7.19 -15.09
N ASN A 312 -7.57 6.38 -16.10
CA ASN A 312 -6.31 5.64 -16.12
C ASN A 312 -5.15 6.64 -16.20
N ARG A 313 -4.30 6.65 -15.17
CA ARG A 313 -3.05 7.42 -15.12
C ARG A 313 -1.83 6.52 -15.17
N ARG A 314 -0.67 7.12 -15.45
CA ARG A 314 0.64 6.46 -15.59
C ARG A 314 1.63 6.81 -14.48
N VAL A 315 1.35 7.86 -13.68
CA VAL A 315 2.15 8.29 -12.51
C VAL A 315 1.35 8.77 -11.32
#